data_AF-A0A284VSG2-F1
#
_entry.id   AF-A0A284VSG2-F1
#
_cell.length_a   1.000
_cell.length_b   1.000
_cell.length_c   1.000
_cell.angle_alpha   90.00
_cell.angle_beta   90.00
_cell.angle_gamma   90.00
#
_symmetry.space_group_name_H-M   'P 1'
#
loop_
_entity.id
_entity.type
_entity.pdbx_description
1 polymer ?
#
loop_
_entity_poly.entity_id
_entity_poly.type
_entity_poly.pdbx_seq_one_letter_code
_entity_poly.pdbx_strand_id
1 'polypeptide(L)'
;MIGTPELILILIAALFLFGPDKLPEMARSLGKAAGEFKKAQIEAEHELKKIDKPLNEQDIKVHNLAIEMGIDVKGKTIEQLVEEIRSKVKSSEMLPAKPAGA
;
A
#
# COMPACT_ATOMS: atom_id res chain seq x y z
N MET A 1 -33.51 33.26 -9.08
CA MET A 1 -32.55 33.03 -7.98
C MET A 1 -33.35 32.50 -6.81
N ILE A 2 -33.00 31.34 -6.28
CA ILE A 2 -33.60 30.86 -5.03
C ILE A 2 -32.90 31.65 -3.93
N GLY A 3 -33.63 32.55 -3.27
CA GLY A 3 -33.14 33.29 -2.14
C GLY A 3 -33.24 32.47 -0.85
N THR A 4 -32.70 33.05 0.22
CA THR A 4 -32.86 32.53 1.58
C THR A 4 -34.33 32.30 1.95
N PRO A 5 -35.30 33.17 1.59
CA PRO A 5 -36.72 32.96 1.91
C PRO A 5 -37.31 31.69 1.27
N GLU A 6 -37.03 31.44 -0.01
CA GLU A 6 -37.51 30.25 -0.72
C GLU A 6 -36.91 28.97 -0.12
N LEU A 7 -35.65 29.01 0.29
CA LEU A 7 -34.96 27.89 0.94
C LEU A 7 -35.58 27.55 2.31
N ILE A 8 -35.95 28.57 3.10
CA ILE A 8 -36.65 28.40 4.38
C ILE A 8 -38.03 27.76 4.16
N LEU A 9 -38.76 28.17 3.12
CA LEU A 9 -40.08 27.62 2.82
C LEU A 9 -40.00 26.13 2.45
N ILE A 10 -39.00 25.75 1.66
CA ILE A 10 -38.71 24.35 1.33
C ILE A 10 -38.33 23.56 2.59
N LEU A 11 -37.49 24.14 3.46
CA LEU A 11 -37.11 23.50 4.72
C LEU A 11 -38.32 23.24 5.62
N ILE A 12 -39.22 24.21 5.75
CA ILE A 12 -40.48 24.06 6.50
C ILE A 12 -41.32 22.94 5.89
N ALA A 13 -41.49 22.91 4.57
CA ALA A 13 -42.24 21.83 3.90
C ALA A 13 -41.61 20.45 4.14
N ALA A 14 -40.28 20.34 4.10
CA ALA A 14 -39.55 19.12 4.41
C ALA A 14 -39.71 18.71 5.89
N LEU A 15 -39.69 19.67 6.82
CA LEU A 15 -39.94 19.44 8.24
C LEU A 15 -41.37 18.95 8.50
N PHE A 16 -42.37 19.41 7.75
CA PHE A 16 -43.73 18.88 7.83
C PHE A 16 -43.83 17.44 7.30
N LEU A 17 -43.09 17.10 6.25
CA LEU A 17 -43.11 15.76 5.66
C LEU A 17 -42.37 14.72 6.50
N PHE A 18 -41.18 15.08 7.00
CA PHE A 18 -40.28 14.14 7.67
C PHE A 18 -40.22 14.32 9.20
N GLY A 19 -40.64 15.48 9.71
CA GLY A 19 -40.53 15.86 11.12
C GLY A 19 -39.21 16.55 11.48
N PRO A 20 -39.21 17.46 12.48
CA PRO A 20 -38.03 18.20 12.90
C PRO A 20 -36.94 17.33 13.53
N ASP A 21 -37.30 16.19 14.10
CA ASP A 21 -36.34 15.27 14.71
C ASP A 21 -35.62 14.39 13.68
N LYS A 22 -36.26 14.15 12.52
CA LYS A 22 -35.75 13.21 11.52
C LYS A 22 -34.55 13.76 10.76
N LEU A 23 -34.55 15.05 10.41
CA LEU A 23 -33.42 15.67 9.71
C LEU A 23 -32.11 15.62 10.52
N PRO A 24 -32.09 16.01 11.82
CA PRO A 24 -30.91 15.84 12.68
C PRO A 24 -30.49 14.37 12.87
N GLU A 25 -31.44 13.45 13.04
CA GLU A 25 -31.16 12.02 13.16
C GLU A 25 -30.46 11.47 11.91
N MET A 26 -31.01 11.78 10.73
CA MET A 26 -30.42 11.40 9.45
C MET A 26 -29.04 12.01 9.26
N ALA A 27 -28.86 13.30 9.54
CA ALA A 27 -27.55 13.96 9.46
C ALA A 27 -26.51 13.30 10.38
N ARG A 28 -26.89 12.92 11.61
CA ARG A 28 -26.00 12.18 12.52
C ARG A 28 -25.63 10.81 11.98
N SER A 29 -26.59 10.06 11.43
CA SER A 29 -26.33 8.73 10.85
C SER A 29 -25.41 8.79 9.64
N LEU A 30 -25.67 9.73 8.72
CA LEU A 30 -24.83 9.99 7.55
C LEU A 30 -23.44 10.46 7.96
N GLY A 31 -23.34 11.33 8.97
CA GLY A 31 -22.07 11.79 9.51
C GLY A 31 -21.23 10.65 10.09
N LYS A 32 -21.85 9.72 10.82
CA LYS A 32 -21.18 8.50 11.31
C LYS A 32 -20.68 7.64 10.14
N ALA A 33 -21.56 7.34 9.18
CA ALA A 33 -21.22 6.52 8.01
C ALA A 33 -20.09 7.16 7.19
N ALA A 34 -20.14 8.47 6.93
CA ALA A 34 -19.09 9.20 6.24
C ALA A 34 -17.75 9.18 7.02
N GLY A 35 -17.82 9.28 8.35
CA GLY A 35 -16.65 9.18 9.22
C GLY A 35 -16.01 7.79 9.18
N GLU A 36 -16.80 6.73 9.23
CA GLU A 36 -16.33 5.34 9.09
C GLU A 36 -15.76 5.08 7.69
N PHE A 37 -16.45 5.54 6.64
CA PHE A 37 -15.97 5.44 5.27
C PHE A 37 -14.62 6.15 5.07
N LYS A 38 -14.44 7.34 5.66
CA LYS A 38 -13.14 8.04 5.62
C LYS A 38 -12.04 7.27 6.36
N LYS A 39 -12.35 6.67 7.51
CA LYS A 39 -11.38 5.83 8.24
C LYS A 39 -10.94 4.63 7.40
N ALA A 40 -11.91 3.93 6.80
CA ALA A 40 -11.64 2.77 5.94
C ALA A 40 -10.78 3.15 4.73
N GLN A 41 -11.03 4.31 4.10
CA GLN A 41 -10.18 4.81 3.02
C GLN A 41 -8.74 5.06 3.47
N ILE A 42 -8.54 5.71 4.62
CA ILE A 42 -7.19 5.97 5.16
C ILE A 42 -6.47 4.66 5.48
N GLU A 43 -7.17 3.69 6.06
CA GLU A 43 -6.61 2.37 6.35
C GLU A 43 -6.22 1.63 5.07
N ALA A 44 -7.09 1.64 4.06
CA ALA A 44 -6.80 1.06 2.74
C ALA A 44 -5.59 1.74 2.08
N GLU A 45 -5.49 3.07 2.10
CA GLU A 45 -4.31 3.79 1.61
C GLU A 45 -3.03 3.42 2.36
N HIS A 46 -3.11 3.23 3.68
CA HIS A 46 -1.99 2.79 4.50
C HIS A 46 -1.55 1.35 4.17
N GLU A 47 -2.50 0.46 3.89
CA GLU A 47 -2.20 -0.91 3.45
C GLU A 47 -1.58 -0.93 2.06
N LEU A 48 -2.13 -0.17 1.12
CA LEU A 48 -1.55 -0.02 -0.22
C LEU A 48 -0.13 0.55 -0.16
N LYS A 49 0.12 1.58 0.67
CA LYS A 49 1.48 2.09 0.91
C LYS A 49 2.42 1.08 1.56
N LYS A 50 1.93 0.09 2.30
CA LYS A 50 2.79 -1.00 2.81
C LYS A 50 3.18 -1.97 1.70
N ILE A 51 2.30 -2.18 0.71
CA ILE A 51 2.56 -3.01 -0.47
C ILE A 51 3.52 -2.27 -1.43
N ASP A 52 3.36 -0.95 -1.59
CA ASP A 52 4.21 -0.09 -2.41
C ASP A 52 5.43 0.50 -1.67
N LYS A 53 5.70 0.06 -0.42
CA LYS A 53 7.03 0.33 0.15
C LYS A 53 8.03 -0.28 -0.82
N PRO A 54 8.99 0.50 -1.34
CA PRO A 54 9.97 -0.04 -2.26
C PRO A 54 10.60 -1.22 -1.55
N LEU A 55 10.73 -2.32 -2.29
CA LEU A 55 11.66 -3.41 -2.02
C LEU A 55 12.83 -2.82 -1.23
N ASN A 56 13.09 -3.39 -0.06
CA ASN A 56 14.11 -2.91 0.88
C ASN A 56 15.35 -2.49 0.09
N GLU A 57 16.03 -1.42 0.45
CA GLU A 57 17.18 -0.93 -0.33
C GLU A 57 18.23 -2.04 -0.60
N GLN A 58 18.28 -3.08 0.25
CA GLN A 58 19.02 -4.32 0.01
C GLN A 58 18.44 -5.20 -1.10
N ASP A 59 17.12 -5.34 -1.24
CA ASP A 59 16.45 -6.09 -2.30
C ASP A 59 16.76 -5.45 -3.68
N ILE A 60 16.80 -4.12 -3.75
CA ILE A 60 17.25 -3.38 -4.95
C ILE A 60 18.73 -3.67 -5.25
N LYS A 61 19.60 -3.69 -4.22
CA LYS A 61 21.03 -4.03 -4.37
C LYS A 61 21.23 -5.48 -4.80
N VAL A 62 20.45 -6.42 -4.26
CA VAL A 62 20.45 -7.84 -4.65
C VAL A 62 20.01 -7.99 -6.10
N HIS A 63 18.96 -7.27 -6.51
CA HIS A 63 18.48 -7.29 -7.90
C HIS A 63 19.54 -6.77 -8.88
N ASN A 64 20.19 -5.66 -8.56
CA ASN A 64 21.26 -5.10 -9.40
C ASN A 64 22.49 -6.02 -9.44
N LEU A 65 22.89 -6.59 -8.30
CA LEU A 65 23.99 -7.56 -8.25
C LEU A 65 23.69 -8.81 -9.08
N ALA A 66 22.44 -9.30 -9.06
CA ALA A 66 22.02 -10.43 -9.88
C ALA A 66 22.17 -10.12 -11.38
N ILE A 67 21.78 -8.92 -11.83
CA ILE A 67 21.94 -8.47 -13.22
C ILE A 67 23.43 -8.40 -13.59
N GLU A 68 24.27 -7.81 -12.74
CA GLU A 68 25.73 -7.71 -12.96
C GLU A 68 26.38 -9.10 -13.06
N MET A 69 25.88 -10.08 -12.29
CA MET A 69 26.35 -11.47 -12.31
C MET A 69 25.73 -12.32 -13.44
N GLY A 70 24.96 -11.70 -14.35
CA GLY A 70 24.31 -12.38 -15.47
C GLY A 70 23.30 -13.45 -15.02
N ILE A 71 22.55 -13.16 -13.95
CA ILE A 71 21.46 -14.01 -13.44
C ILE A 71 20.14 -13.47 -13.99
N ASP A 72 19.29 -14.35 -14.54
CA ASP A 72 17.96 -13.95 -14.98
C ASP A 72 17.05 -13.65 -13.78
N VAL A 73 16.56 -12.41 -13.72
CA VAL A 73 15.76 -11.88 -12.62
C VAL A 73 14.25 -12.00 -12.85
N LYS A 74 13.80 -12.27 -14.08
CA LYS A 74 12.37 -12.27 -14.39
C LYS A 74 11.67 -13.48 -13.76
N GLY A 75 10.65 -13.18 -12.95
CA GLY A 75 9.81 -14.21 -12.33
C GLY A 75 10.44 -14.94 -11.15
N LYS A 76 11.57 -14.45 -10.61
CA LYS A 76 12.24 -15.02 -9.42
C LYS A 76 12.01 -14.15 -8.19
N THR A 77 11.91 -14.77 -7.02
CA THR A 77 11.85 -14.06 -5.73
C THR A 77 13.26 -13.64 -5.28
N ILE A 78 13.35 -12.71 -4.31
CA ILE A 78 14.63 -12.22 -3.78
C ILE A 78 15.46 -13.36 -3.18
N GLU A 79 14.82 -14.31 -2.50
CA GLU A 79 15.46 -15.47 -1.89
C GLU A 79 16.11 -16.39 -2.93
N GLN A 80 15.43 -16.59 -4.07
CA GLN A 80 15.94 -17.39 -5.18
C GLN A 80 17.16 -16.73 -5.83
N LEU A 81 17.14 -15.41 -5.96
CA LEU A 81 18.29 -14.64 -6.47
C LEU A 81 19.49 -14.73 -5.54
N VAL A 82 19.28 -14.64 -4.22
CA VAL A 82 20.37 -14.77 -3.22
C VAL A 82 21.03 -16.15 -3.26
N GLU A 83 20.26 -17.23 -3.37
CA GLU A 83 20.81 -18.58 -3.49
C GLU A 83 21.60 -18.78 -4.80
N GLU A 84 21.12 -18.23 -5.91
CA GLU A 84 21.80 -18.35 -7.20
C GLU A 84 23.10 -17.53 -7.25
N ILE A 85 23.10 -16.33 -6.67
CA ILE A 85 24.32 -15.53 -6.42
C ILE A 85 25.30 -16.34 -5.58
N ARG A 86 24.85 -16.91 -4.46
CA ARG A 86 25.69 -17.69 -3.54
C ARG A 86 26.28 -18.94 -4.20
N SER A 87 25.51 -19.60 -5.05
CA SER A 87 25.94 -20.76 -5.83
C SER A 87 27.04 -20.38 -6.84
N LYS A 88 26.85 -19.30 -7.61
CA LYS A 88 27.86 -18.80 -8.56
C LYS A 88 29.16 -18.38 -7.86
N VAL A 89 29.08 -17.73 -6.70
CA VAL A 89 30.26 -17.36 -5.89
C VAL A 89 31.01 -18.60 -5.40
N LYS A 90 30.30 -19.58 -4.80
CA LYS A 90 30.92 -20.84 -4.33
C LYS A 90 31.61 -21.63 -5.45
N SER A 91 31.02 -21.66 -6.64
CA SER A 91 31.61 -22.33 -7.80
C SER A 91 32.81 -21.58 -8.39
N SER A 92 32.93 -20.27 -8.15
CA SER A 92 34.08 -19.46 -8.58
C SER A 92 35.24 -19.46 -7.56
N GLU A 93 35.02 -19.85 -6.31
CA GLU A 93 36.03 -19.85 -5.22
C GLU A 93 36.66 -21.24 -4.91
N MET A 94 36.34 -22.31 -5.63
CA MET A 94 36.83 -23.68 -5.37
C MET A 94 37.68 -24.12 -6.60
N LEU A 95 39.03 -24.13 -6.66
CA LEU A 95 40.18 -24.43 -5.77
C LEU A 95 41.50 -24.00 -6.51
N PRO A 96 42.74 -24.15 -5.96
CA PRO A 96 43.25 -23.99 -4.58
C PRO A 96 44.64 -23.28 -4.52
N ALA A 97 45.08 -22.87 -3.34
CA ALA A 97 46.49 -23.05 -2.96
C ALA A 97 46.64 -23.15 -1.43
N LYS A 98 46.54 -24.38 -0.93
CA LYS A 98 47.29 -24.76 0.27
C LYS A 98 48.76 -24.82 -0.16
N PRO A 99 49.68 -23.96 0.31
CA PRO A 99 51.07 -24.37 0.30
C PRO A 99 51.19 -25.52 1.30
N ALA A 100 51.56 -26.68 0.75
CA ALA A 100 52.01 -27.81 1.53
C ALA A 100 53.13 -27.34 2.46
N GLY A 101 53.08 -27.77 3.72
CA GLY A 101 54.25 -27.67 4.58
C GLY A 101 55.39 -28.48 3.98
N ALA A 102 56.57 -27.87 3.93
CA ALA A 102 57.88 -28.49 4.01
C ALA A 102 58.91 -27.36 4.23
#